data_AF-A0A3D0NHH4-F1
#
_entry.id   AF-A0A3D0NHH4-F1
#
_cell.length_a   1.000
_cell.length_b   1.000
_cell.length_c   1.000
_cell.angle_alpha   90.00
_cell.angle_beta   90.00
_cell.angle_gamma   90.00
#
_symmetry.space_group_name_H-M   'P 1'
#
loop_
_entity.id
_entity.type
_entity.pdbx_description
1 polymer ?
#
loop_
_entity_poly.entity_id
_entity_poly.type
_entity_poly.pdbx_seq_one_letter_code
_entity_poly.pdbx_strand_id
1 'polypeptide(L)' 'MTLTADVRNGIDFKVADLSLAEFGRKEIRLPEHEMPGLMAL' A
#
# COMPACT_ATOMS: atom_id res chain seq x y z
N MET A 1 2.51 -17.21 20.49
CA MET A 1 2.67 -17.24 19.03
C MET A 1 3.30 -15.92 18.62
N THR A 2 4.59 -15.91 18.28
CA THR A 2 5.33 -14.68 18.01
C THR A 2 5.11 -14.29 16.55
N LEU A 3 4.72 -13.05 16.29
CA LEU A 3 4.56 -12.53 14.93
C LEU A 3 5.95 -12.17 14.37
N THR A 4 6.29 -12.71 13.20
CA THR A 4 7.49 -12.36 12.43
C THR A 4 7.08 -11.73 11.10
N ALA A 5 7.85 -10.74 10.64
CA ALA A 5 7.64 -10.09 9.35
C ALA A 5 7.88 -11.09 8.20
N ASP A 6 7.13 -10.91 7.12
CA ASP A 6 7.32 -11.62 5.87
C ASP A 6 8.27 -10.80 4.98
N VAL A 7 9.10 -11.47 4.17
CA VAL A 7 10.10 -10.79 3.32
C VAL A 7 9.88 -11.15 1.85
N ARG A 8 9.75 -10.14 0.98
CA ARG A 8 9.77 -10.32 -0.49
C ARG A 8 10.61 -9.23 -1.13
N ASN A 9 11.49 -9.60 -2.06
CA ASN A 9 12.42 -8.69 -2.74
C ASN A 9 13.25 -7.82 -1.76
N GLY A 10 13.59 -8.37 -0.59
CA GLY A 10 14.32 -7.63 0.46
C GLY A 10 13.48 -6.61 1.25
N ILE A 11 12.15 -6.61 1.06
CA ILE A 11 11.22 -5.74 1.77
C ILE A 11 10.51 -6.56 2.85
N ASP A 12 10.64 -6.11 4.09
CA ASP A 12 9.93 -6.65 5.24
C ASP A 12 8.52 -6.04 5.34
N PHE A 13 7.50 -6.87 5.52
CA PHE A 13 6.12 -6.42 5.68
C PHE A 13 5.30 -7.40 6.54
N LYS A 14 4.16 -6.93 7.05
CA LYS A 14 3.14 -7.80 7.64
C LYS A 14 1.76 -7.28 7.28
N VAL A 15 1.20 -7.81 6.20
CA VAL A 15 -0.10 -7.40 5.65
C VAL A 15 -1.04 -8.58 5.59
N ALA A 16 -2.35 -8.31 5.54
CA ALA A 16 -3.36 -9.37 5.48
C ALA A 16 -3.30 -10.15 4.15
N ASP A 17 -3.19 -9.45 3.02
CA ASP A 17 -3.11 -10.08 1.69
C ASP A 17 -2.45 -9.14 0.67
N LEU A 18 -1.39 -9.64 0.00
CA LEU A 18 -0.72 -8.90 -1.08
C LEU A 18 -1.50 -8.91 -2.41
N SER A 19 -2.45 -9.84 -2.60
CA SER A 19 -3.25 -9.93 -3.83
C SER A 19 -4.15 -8.70 -4.04
N LEU A 20 -4.48 -8.00 -2.95
CA LEU A 20 -5.31 -6.79 -2.95
C LEU A 20 -4.58 -5.53 -3.43
N ALA A 21 -3.29 -5.63 -3.77
CA ALA A 21 -2.47 -4.48 -4.16
C ALA A 21 -3.05 -3.73 -5.36
N GLU A 22 -3.58 -4.42 -6.38
CA GLU A 22 -4.15 -3.75 -7.56
C GLU A 22 -5.39 -2.93 -7.20
N PHE A 23 -6.29 -3.50 -6.40
CA PHE A 23 -7.49 -2.82 -5.92
C PHE A 23 -7.13 -1.61 -5.07
N GLY A 24 -6.26 -1.78 -4.06
CA GLY A 24 -5.79 -0.67 -3.23
C GLY A 24 -5.13 0.45 -4.04
N ARG A 25 -4.41 0.14 -5.11
CA ARG A 25 -3.83 1.14 -6.03
C ARG A 25 -4.88 1.89 -6.85
N LYS A 26 -6.06 1.34 -7.11
CA LYS A 26 -7.16 2.07 -7.77
C LYS A 26 -7.78 3.06 -6.80
N GLU A 27 -8.03 2.63 -5.57
CA GLU A 27 -8.59 3.47 -4.51
C GLU A 27 -7.66 4.65 -4.15
N ILE A 28 -6.34 4.44 -4.14
CA ILE A 28 -5.37 5.53 -3.90
C ILE A 28 -5.38 6.57 -5.03
N ARG A 29 -5.61 6.16 -6.28
CA ARG A 29 -5.59 7.07 -7.45
C ARG A 29 -6.88 7.88 -7.59
N LEU A 30 -8.00 7.34 -7.11
CA LEU A 30 -9.31 7.97 -7.24
C LEU A 30 -9.38 9.39 -6.65
N PRO A 31 -8.81 9.70 -5.46
CA PRO A 31 -8.87 11.02 -4.86
C PRO A 31 -7.72 11.96 -5.26
N GLU A 32 -6.87 11.64 -6.24
CA GLU A 32 -5.71 12.51 -6.59
C GLU A 32 -6.14 13.94 -6.94
N HIS A 33 -7.27 14.09 -7.64
CA HIS A 33 -7.84 15.40 -7.97
C HIS A 33 -8.44 16.13 -6.75
N GLU A 34 -8.80 15.40 -5.70
CA GLU A 34 -9.35 15.93 -4.46
C GLU A 34 -8.28 16.21 -3.40
N MET A 35 -7.02 15.80 -3.66
CA MET A 35 -5.88 15.97 -2.75
C MET A 35 -4.73 16.80 -3.35
N PRO A 36 -4.98 18.01 -3.91
CA PRO A 36 -3.98 18.78 -4.63
C PRO A 36 -2.76 19.17 -3.78
N GLY A 37 -2.94 19.35 -2.47
CA GLY A 37 -1.84 19.70 -1.56
C GLY A 37 -0.82 18.59 -1.33
N LEU A 38 -1.22 17.31 -1.49
CA LEU A 38 -0.29 16.17 -1.42
C LEU A 38 0.44 15.97 -2.75
N MET A 39 -0.23 16.27 -3.86
CA MET A 39 0.31 16.09 -5.22
C MET A 39 1.28 17.21 -5.64
N ALA A 40 1.23 18.35 -4.96
CA ALA A 40 2.07 19.52 -5.27
C ALA A 40 3.43 19.56 -4.54
N LEU A 41 3.70 18.58 -3.66
CA LEU A 41 4.98 18.40 -2.96
C LEU A 41 5.96 17.59 -3.81
#